data_AF-A0A536I287-F1
#
_entry.id   AF-A0A536I287-F1
#
_cell.length_a   1.000
_cell.length_b   1.000
_cell.length_c   1.000
_cell.angle_alpha   90.00
_cell.angle_beta   90.00
_cell.angle_gamma   90.00
#
_symmetry.space_group_name_H-M   'P 1'
#
loop_
_entity.id
_entity.type
_entity.pdbx_description
1 polymer ?
#
loop_
_entity_poly.entity_id
_entity_poly.type
_entity_poly.pdbx_seq_one_letter_code
_entity_poly.pdbx_strand_id
1 'polypeptide(L)'
;MVGRLRQALAGSPGAKHFVVHAVHPHFAAVSPPPLAGEGQGGGAGRDPISVVTAPITDTCKEVVDGLVRATVPRETLVEARGPWLFTSEGLADVLTRAVAREGEITDMLSLCEAAGVRVRTLPMQ
;
A
#
# COMPACT_ATOMS: atom_id res chain seq x y z
N MET A 1 -0.36 14.20 -3.80
CA MET A 1 -0.94 13.06 -3.04
C MET A 1 -0.82 13.26 -1.53
N VAL A 2 0.40 13.38 -0.99
CA VAL A 2 0.69 13.50 0.46
C VAL A 2 -0.15 14.56 1.19
N GLY A 3 -0.30 15.76 0.61
CA GLY A 3 -1.16 16.81 1.19
C GLY A 3 -2.62 16.38 1.42
N ARG A 4 -3.21 15.56 0.52
CA ARG A 4 -4.58 15.03 0.69
C ARG A 4 -4.65 14.01 1.82
N LEU A 5 -3.61 13.21 2.02
CA LEU A 5 -3.54 12.27 3.14
C LEU A 5 -3.45 13.00 4.48
N ARG A 6 -2.63 14.06 4.57
CA ARG A 6 -2.58 14.93 5.76
C ARG A 6 -3.93 15.58 6.05
N GLN A 7 -4.60 16.09 5.01
CA GLN A 7 -5.94 16.67 5.15
C GLN A 7 -6.96 15.64 5.65
N ALA A 8 -6.93 14.41 5.11
CA ALA A 8 -7.83 13.34 5.55
C ALA A 8 -7.61 12.96 7.03
N LEU A 9 -6.33 12.85 7.44
CA LEU A 9 -5.94 12.56 8.82
C LEU A 9 -6.40 13.66 9.78
N ALA A 10 -6.12 14.92 9.45
CA ALA A 10 -6.51 16.08 10.27
C ALA A 10 -8.03 16.28 10.33
N GLY A 11 -8.75 15.99 9.24
CA GLY A 11 -10.21 16.13 9.15
C GLY A 11 -11.00 15.02 9.84
N SER A 12 -10.33 13.95 10.32
CA SER A 12 -10.99 12.75 10.84
C SER A 12 -10.40 12.30 12.20
N PRO A 13 -10.43 13.14 13.26
CA PRO A 13 -9.74 12.86 14.52
C PRO A 13 -10.23 11.61 15.27
N GLY A 14 -11.45 11.13 14.98
CA GLY A 14 -11.99 9.88 15.55
C GLY A 14 -11.80 8.64 14.68
N ALA A 15 -11.28 8.79 13.45
CA ALA A 15 -11.08 7.66 12.55
C ALA A 15 -9.96 6.76 13.05
N LYS A 16 -10.25 5.46 13.18
CA LYS A 16 -9.26 4.45 13.55
C LYS A 16 -8.51 3.90 12.35
N HIS A 17 -9.15 3.91 11.18
CA HIS A 17 -8.61 3.36 9.95
C HIS A 17 -8.91 4.27 8.76
N PHE A 18 -8.00 4.25 7.78
CA PHE A 18 -8.12 4.94 6.50
C PHE A 18 -8.04 3.93 5.37
N VAL A 19 -8.96 4.05 4.42
CA VAL A 19 -8.95 3.26 3.18
C VAL A 19 -8.62 4.20 2.03
N VAL A 20 -7.52 3.94 1.33
CA VAL A 20 -7.10 4.72 0.17
C VAL A 20 -7.31 3.87 -1.08
N HIS A 21 -8.24 4.30 -1.92
CA HIS A 21 -8.54 3.67 -3.20
C HIS A 21 -8.20 4.65 -4.32
N ALA A 22 -7.31 4.26 -5.21
CA ALA A 22 -7.07 5.02 -6.43
C ALA A 22 -8.19 4.70 -7.41
N VAL A 23 -8.97 5.70 -7.83
CA VAL A 23 -10.01 5.52 -8.83
C VAL A 23 -9.34 5.16 -10.15
N HIS A 24 -9.32 3.88 -10.50
CA HIS A 24 -8.94 3.40 -11.82
C HIS A 24 -10.22 3.09 -12.59
N PRO A 25 -10.43 3.65 -13.80
CA PRO A 25 -11.67 3.50 -14.55
C PRO A 25 -12.00 2.05 -14.95
N HIS A 26 -11.07 1.10 -14.76
CA HIS A 26 -11.21 -0.29 -15.20
C HIS A 26 -11.27 -1.32 -14.07
N PHE A 27 -11.07 -0.92 -12.81
CA PHE A 27 -11.21 -1.84 -11.68
C PHE A 27 -12.49 -1.50 -10.92
N ALA A 28 -13.49 -2.37 -11.08
CA ALA A 28 -14.69 -2.34 -10.25
C ALA A 28 -14.28 -2.33 -8.78
N ALA A 29 -14.97 -1.52 -7.98
CA ALA A 29 -14.72 -1.37 -6.55
C ALA A 29 -14.65 -2.76 -5.89
N VAL A 30 -13.43 -3.22 -5.62
CA VAL A 30 -13.21 -4.41 -4.81
C VAL A 30 -13.68 -4.00 -3.42
N SER A 31 -14.82 -4.54 -2.97
CA SER A 31 -15.25 -4.41 -1.59
C SER A 31 -14.05 -4.71 -0.71
N PRO A 32 -13.67 -3.81 0.22
CA PRO A 32 -12.55 -4.08 1.09
C PRO A 32 -12.81 -5.45 1.73
N PRO A 33 -11.83 -6.37 1.75
CA PRO A 33 -12.00 -7.60 2.50
C PRO A 33 -12.46 -7.23 3.91
N PRO A 34 -13.39 -7.98 4.53
CA PRO A 34 -13.80 -7.68 5.89
C PRO A 34 -12.52 -7.54 6.71
N LEU A 35 -12.37 -6.39 7.39
CA LEU A 35 -11.27 -6.17 8.31
C LEU A 35 -11.29 -7.36 9.27
N ALA A 36 -10.40 -8.34 9.04
CA ALA A 36 -10.46 -9.61 9.74
C ALA A 36 -10.12 -9.34 11.20
N GLY A 37 -11.16 -9.18 12.02
CA GLY A 37 -11.00 -8.57 13.33
C GLY A 37 -12.24 -8.53 14.21
N GLU A 38 -13.28 -9.30 13.92
CA GLU A 38 -14.28 -9.69 14.91
C GLU A 38 -14.49 -11.21 14.80
N GLY A 39 -13.59 -12.00 15.40
CA GLY A 39 -13.92 -13.40 15.74
C GLY A 39 -13.21 -14.57 15.05
N GLN A 40 -12.14 -14.38 14.26
CA GLN A 40 -11.30 -15.52 13.84
C GLN A 40 -9.81 -15.19 13.97
N GLY A 41 -9.11 -15.96 14.82
CA GLY A 41 -7.72 -15.76 15.25
C GLY A 41 -6.68 -15.93 14.14
N GLY A 42 -6.57 -14.93 13.26
CA GLY A 42 -5.64 -14.90 12.13
C GLY A 42 -5.03 -13.51 11.86
N GLY A 43 -4.49 -12.86 12.90
CA GLY A 43 -3.43 -11.85 12.78
C GLY A 43 -3.67 -10.58 11.96
N ALA A 44 -4.88 -10.27 11.48
CA ALA A 44 -5.14 -9.13 10.59
C ALA A 44 -5.35 -7.76 11.28
N GLY A 45 -5.10 -7.67 12.59
CA GLY A 45 -5.25 -6.42 13.37
C GLY A 45 -3.96 -5.78 13.87
N ARG A 46 -2.77 -6.16 13.35
CA ARG A 46 -1.49 -5.74 13.95
C ARG A 46 -0.59 -4.89 13.06
N ASP A 47 -0.68 -5.02 11.75
CA ASP A 47 0.18 -4.27 10.85
C ASP A 47 -0.44 -2.89 10.56
N PRO A 48 0.30 -1.79 10.77
CA PRO A 48 -0.25 -0.43 10.64
C PRO A 48 -0.62 -0.08 9.19
N ILE A 49 -0.14 -0.86 8.22
CA ILE A 49 -0.29 -0.62 6.78
C ILE A 49 -0.46 -1.95 6.06
N SER A 50 -1.47 -2.05 5.22
CA SER A 50 -1.64 -3.19 4.31
C SER A 50 -2.19 -2.77 2.95
N VAL A 51 -2.00 -3.61 1.95
CA VAL A 51 -2.45 -3.36 0.57
C VAL A 51 -2.94 -4.64 -0.07
N VAL A 52 -4.02 -4.55 -0.85
CA VAL A 52 -4.46 -5.67 -1.69
C VAL A 52 -3.53 -5.83 -2.89
N THR A 53 -3.10 -7.06 -3.13
CA THR A 53 -2.11 -7.43 -4.14
C THR A 53 -2.60 -8.54 -5.07
N ALA A 54 -2.14 -8.54 -6.32
CA ALA A 54 -2.33 -9.64 -7.26
C ALA A 54 -0.98 -10.26 -7.64
N PRO A 55 -0.92 -11.58 -7.96
CA PRO A 55 0.30 -12.20 -8.45
C PRO A 55 0.67 -11.64 -9.83
N ILE A 56 1.97 -11.51 -10.10
CA ILE A 56 2.45 -11.19 -11.44
C ILE A 56 2.36 -12.43 -12.33
N THR A 57 1.64 -12.31 -13.45
CA THR A 57 1.50 -13.38 -14.45
C THR A 57 2.52 -13.28 -15.57
N ASP A 58 3.01 -12.08 -15.86
CA ASP A 58 3.96 -11.86 -16.95
C ASP A 58 5.41 -12.17 -16.53
N THR A 59 6.32 -12.22 -17.50
CA THR A 59 7.76 -12.35 -17.23
C THR A 59 8.34 -11.00 -16.83
N CYS A 60 8.90 -10.89 -15.62
CA CYS A 60 9.60 -9.70 -15.18
C CYS A 60 11.10 -9.76 -15.51
N LYS A 61 11.66 -8.61 -15.88
CA LYS A 61 13.08 -8.44 -16.19
C LYS A 61 13.71 -7.38 -15.31
N GLU A 62 14.90 -7.64 -14.79
CA GLU A 62 15.76 -6.61 -14.21
C GLU A 62 16.43 -5.87 -15.37
N VAL A 63 16.36 -4.55 -15.37
CA VAL A 63 16.95 -3.69 -16.40
C VAL A 63 17.93 -2.72 -15.73
N VAL A 64 19.16 -2.68 -16.25
CA VAL A 64 20.24 -1.79 -15.79
C VAL A 64 20.83 -1.11 -17.02
N ASP A 65 20.94 0.23 -16.98
CA ASP A 65 21.45 1.05 -18.08
C ASP A 65 20.77 0.76 -19.43
N GLY A 66 19.46 0.49 -19.41
CA GLY A 66 18.65 0.19 -20.59
C GLY A 66 18.80 -1.23 -21.15
N LEU A 67 19.59 -2.10 -20.50
CA LEU A 67 19.79 -3.49 -20.93
C LEU A 67 19.14 -4.47 -19.96
N VAL A 68 18.54 -5.52 -20.50
CA VAL A 68 17.99 -6.63 -19.70
C VAL A 68 19.13 -7.43 -19.09
N ARG A 69 19.21 -7.44 -17.76
CA ARG A 69 20.26 -8.13 -17.00
C ARG A 69 19.87 -9.55 -16.62
N ALA A 70 18.63 -9.74 -16.17
CA ALA A 70 18.16 -11.01 -15.67
C ALA A 70 16.64 -11.15 -15.79
N THR A 71 16.17 -12.39 -15.75
CA THR A 71 14.75 -12.69 -15.52
C THR A 71 14.52 -12.79 -14.02
N VAL A 72 13.58 -12.01 -13.48
CA VAL A 72 13.23 -12.05 -12.06
C VAL A 72 12.21 -13.18 -11.83
N PRO A 73 12.38 -14.02 -10.79
CA PRO A 73 11.40 -15.04 -10.43
C PRO A 73 10.04 -14.40 -10.09
N ARG A 74 9.06 -14.49 -11.00
CA ARG A 74 7.76 -13.80 -10.88
C ARG A 74 6.95 -14.26 -9.68
N GLU A 75 7.15 -15.48 -9.22
CA GLU A 75 6.56 -16.08 -8.02
C GLU A 75 6.95 -15.36 -6.72
N THR A 76 8.00 -14.53 -6.76
CA THR A 76 8.41 -13.66 -5.64
C THR A 76 7.83 -12.25 -5.73
N LEU A 77 7.10 -11.94 -6.80
CA LEU A 77 6.59 -10.60 -7.10
C LEU A 77 5.08 -10.54 -7.03
N VAL A 78 4.58 -9.40 -6.58
CA VAL A 78 3.17 -9.06 -6.58
C VAL A 78 2.96 -7.62 -7.07
N GLU A 79 1.83 -7.38 -7.70
CA GLU A 79 1.37 -6.04 -8.04
C GLU A 79 0.54 -5.48 -6.88
N ALA A 80 0.93 -4.32 -6.35
CA ALA A 80 0.15 -3.59 -5.34
C ALA A 80 -0.99 -2.82 -6.02
N ARG A 81 -2.22 -3.36 -5.97
CA ARG A 81 -3.39 -2.80 -6.66
C ARG A 81 -4.23 -1.88 -5.78
N GLY A 82 -4.20 -2.10 -4.48
CA GLY A 82 -5.11 -1.46 -3.54
C GLY A 82 -6.50 -2.12 -3.51
N PRO A 83 -7.38 -1.72 -2.58
CA PRO A 83 -7.22 -0.59 -1.67
C PRO A 83 -6.06 -0.74 -0.67
N TRP A 84 -5.52 0.39 -0.26
CA TRP A 84 -4.56 0.48 0.84
C TRP A 84 -5.30 0.75 2.14
N LEU A 85 -4.88 0.08 3.20
CA LEU A 85 -5.46 0.19 4.54
C LEU A 85 -4.39 0.71 5.49
N PHE A 86 -4.72 1.76 6.23
CA PHE A 86 -3.87 2.31 7.28
C PHE A 86 -4.62 2.35 8.60
N THR A 87 -3.93 2.08 9.71
CA THR A 87 -4.37 2.61 11.00
C THR A 87 -4.12 4.12 11.03
N SER A 88 -4.85 4.85 11.87
CA SER A 88 -4.63 6.29 12.04
C SER A 88 -3.19 6.62 12.46
N GLU A 89 -2.66 5.84 13.42
CA GLU A 89 -1.27 5.93 13.87
C GLU A 89 -0.29 5.59 12.73
N GLY A 90 -0.56 4.54 11.97
CA GLY A 90 0.27 4.13 10.83
C GLY A 90 0.36 5.20 9.76
N LEU A 91 -0.77 5.85 9.42
CA LEU A 91 -0.78 6.94 8.45
C LEU A 91 0.00 8.15 8.98
N ALA A 92 -0.17 8.50 10.25
CA ALA A 92 0.57 9.61 10.87
C ALA A 92 2.08 9.36 10.89
N ASP A 93 2.51 8.16 11.28
CA ASP A 93 3.91 7.75 11.33
C ASP A 93 4.57 7.78 9.94
N VAL A 94 3.89 7.22 8.93
CA VAL A 94 4.38 7.24 7.54
C VAL A 94 4.57 8.67 7.02
N LEU A 95 3.56 9.53 7.21
CA LEU A 95 3.62 10.93 6.76
C LEU A 95 4.72 11.73 7.48
N THR A 96 5.01 11.37 8.72
CA THR A 96 6.08 11.98 9.52
C THR A 96 7.46 11.55 9.00
N ARG A 97 7.67 10.25 8.80
CA ARG A 97 8.97 9.71 8.33
C ARG A 97 9.32 10.13 6.91
N ALA A 98 8.32 10.22 6.04
CA ALA A 98 8.51 10.53 4.63
C ALA A 98 8.77 12.02 4.35
N VAL A 99 8.68 12.91 5.35
CA VAL A 99 8.71 14.38 5.15
C VAL A 99 9.98 14.86 4.44
N ALA A 100 11.14 14.28 4.77
CA ALA A 100 12.42 14.67 4.18
C ALA A 100 12.53 14.31 2.69
N ARG A 101 11.71 13.37 2.22
CA ARG A 101 11.72 12.84 0.85
C ARG A 101 10.41 13.11 0.13
N GLU A 102 9.61 14.06 0.61
CA GLU A 102 8.25 14.30 0.09
C GLU A 102 8.22 14.60 -1.41
N GLY A 103 9.25 15.26 -1.95
CA GLY A 103 9.38 15.56 -3.38
C GLY A 103 9.58 14.33 -4.27
N GLU A 104 9.99 13.19 -3.72
CA GLU A 104 10.21 11.93 -4.45
C GLU A 104 8.95 11.06 -4.50
N ILE A 105 7.90 11.43 -3.78
CA ILE A 105 6.72 10.57 -3.55
C ILE A 105 5.69 10.77 -4.68
N THR A 106 5.54 9.75 -5.52
CA THR A 106 4.62 9.75 -6.67
C THR A 106 3.34 8.95 -6.43
N ASP A 107 3.39 7.98 -5.51
CA ASP A 107 2.32 7.01 -5.25
C ASP A 107 2.44 6.44 -3.82
N MET A 108 1.56 5.49 -3.47
CA MET A 108 1.55 4.89 -2.14
C MET A 108 2.76 3.99 -1.87
N LEU A 109 3.36 3.38 -2.90
CA LEU A 109 4.56 2.54 -2.75
C LEU A 109 5.76 3.42 -2.41
N SER A 110 6.03 4.44 -3.22
CA SER A 110 7.10 5.43 -2.99
C SER A 110 6.92 6.17 -1.66
N LEU A 111 5.69 6.39 -1.18
CA LEU A 111 5.44 6.89 0.18
C LEU A 111 5.95 5.92 1.26
N CYS A 112 5.63 4.63 1.14
CA CYS A 112 6.06 3.62 2.10
C CYS A 112 7.58 3.37 2.05
N GLU A 113 8.17 3.42 0.85
CA GLU A 113 9.61 3.35 0.64
C GLU A 113 10.33 4.56 1.25
N ALA A 114 9.80 5.78 1.02
CA ALA A 114 10.32 7.01 1.62
C ALA A 114 10.28 6.97 3.15
N ALA A 115 9.23 6.37 3.72
CA ALA A 115 9.06 6.21 5.16
C ALA A 115 9.86 5.01 5.76
N GLY A 116 10.39 4.11 4.92
CA GLY A 116 11.10 2.91 5.37
C GLY A 116 10.23 1.96 6.20
N VAL A 117 8.94 1.85 5.88
CA VAL A 117 7.96 1.04 6.63
C VAL A 117 7.71 -0.31 5.98
N ARG A 118 7.34 -1.30 6.79
CA ARG A 118 6.85 -2.58 6.29
C ARG A 118 5.38 -2.47 5.92
N VAL A 119 5.03 -3.02 4.77
CA VAL A 119 3.65 -3.09 4.27
C VAL A 119 3.24 -4.55 4.22
N ARG A 120 2.08 -4.87 4.79
CA ARG A 120 1.50 -6.20 4.66
C ARG A 120 0.78 -6.36 3.33
N THR A 121 1.10 -7.42 2.61
CA THR A 121 0.39 -7.82 1.39
C THR A 121 -0.84 -8.65 1.72
N LEU A 122 -1.99 -8.30 1.15
CA LEU A 122 -3.24 -9.04 1.25
C LEU A 122 -3.56 -9.60 -0.15
N PRO A 123 -3.45 -10.92 -0.38
CA PRO A 123 -3.73 -11.48 -1.70
C PRO A 123 -5.21 -11.25 -2.08
N MET A 124 -5.45 -10.84 -3.32
CA MET A 124 -6.79 -10.82 -3.90
C MET A 124 -7.31 -12.26 -3.98
N GLN A 125 -8.54 -12.49 -3.50
CA GLN A 125 -9.22 -13.78 -3.66
C GLN A 125 -9.96 -13.86 -4.99
#